data_AF-A0A285UPL1-F1
#
_entry.id   AF-A0A285UPL1-F1
#
_cell.length_a   1.000
_cell.length_b   1.000
_cell.length_c   1.000
_cell.angle_alpha   90.00
_cell.angle_beta   90.00
_cell.angle_gamma   90.00
#
_symmetry.space_group_name_H-M   'P 1'
#
loop_
_entity.id
_entity.type
_entity.pdbx_description
1 polymer ?
#
loop_
_entity_poly.entity_id
_entity_poly.type
_entity_poly.pdbx_seq_one_letter_code
_entity_poly.pdbx_strand_id
1 'polypeptide(L)'
;MESIKRTFPLILIFLLIGCSKELSLEDEILKILESSEGKDYERVIDYDIKDDYIVVIYKSKKNEQLNIGFIKLNDGKLNWEIGIGGPELSGGDSFISDPLYVNVMIPKESGVKHVKVFGEYARQVMYSNEINYWISYTNKSPNSLDVEYIK
;
A
#
# COMPACT_ATOMS: atom_id res chain seq x y z
N MET A 1 -16.80 -12.14 74.18
CA MET A 1 -16.08 -13.31 73.65
C MET A 1 -17.07 -14.12 72.84
N GLU A 2 -16.64 -14.66 71.70
CA GLU A 2 -17.42 -15.38 70.67
C GLU A 2 -18.27 -14.52 69.72
N SER A 3 -18.38 -14.79 68.42
CA SER A 3 -17.49 -15.35 67.39
C SER A 3 -18.21 -14.99 66.07
N ILE A 4 -17.64 -14.06 65.30
CA ILE A 4 -18.25 -13.52 64.08
C ILE A 4 -18.20 -14.59 62.97
N LYS A 5 -19.36 -15.06 62.52
CA LYS A 5 -19.49 -15.85 61.29
C LYS A 5 -19.14 -14.97 60.09
N ARG A 6 -17.98 -15.20 59.47
CA ARG A 6 -17.58 -14.55 58.21
C ARG A 6 -18.30 -15.20 57.04
N THR A 7 -19.34 -14.54 56.54
CA THR A 7 -19.90 -14.81 55.22
C THR A 7 -19.05 -14.07 54.18
N PHE A 8 -18.31 -14.82 53.35
CA PHE A 8 -17.58 -14.25 52.22
C PHE A 8 -18.57 -13.82 51.13
N PRO A 9 -18.56 -12.56 50.67
CA PRO A 9 -19.29 -12.21 49.46
C PRO A 9 -18.49 -12.69 48.26
N LEU A 10 -19.15 -13.48 47.41
CA LEU A 10 -18.66 -13.92 46.11
C LEU A 10 -18.55 -12.66 45.23
N ILE A 11 -17.36 -12.07 45.14
CA ILE A 11 -17.09 -10.95 44.22
C ILE A 11 -17.04 -11.54 42.81
N LEU A 12 -18.16 -11.42 42.10
CA LEU A 12 -18.29 -11.73 40.69
C LEU A 12 -17.55 -10.64 39.90
N ILE A 13 -16.26 -10.86 39.63
CA ILE A 13 -15.47 -10.01 38.74
C ILE A 13 -15.98 -10.28 37.31
N PHE A 14 -16.87 -9.42 36.82
CA PHE A 14 -17.16 -9.32 35.41
C PHE A 14 -15.89 -8.86 34.69
N LEU A 15 -15.13 -9.81 34.16
CA LEU A 15 -14.10 -9.55 33.16
C LEU A 15 -14.80 -9.05 31.90
N LEU A 16 -14.98 -7.73 31.80
CA LEU A 16 -15.29 -7.06 30.54
C LEU A 16 -14.04 -7.15 29.66
N ILE A 17 -13.88 -8.29 28.99
CA ILE A 17 -12.95 -8.44 27.87
C ILE A 17 -13.63 -7.71 26.69
N GLY A 18 -13.51 -6.39 26.69
CA GLY A 18 -13.74 -5.61 25.49
C GLY A 18 -12.59 -5.88 24.53
N CYS A 19 -12.77 -6.78 23.57
CA CYS A 19 -11.91 -6.81 22.39
C CYS A 19 -12.08 -5.46 21.67
N SER A 20 -11.16 -4.52 21.90
CA SER A 20 -10.96 -3.43 20.96
C SER A 20 -10.54 -4.06 19.64
N LYS A 21 -11.36 -3.94 18.60
CA LYS A 21 -10.95 -4.29 17.24
C LYS A 21 -9.93 -3.24 16.82
N GLU A 22 -8.64 -3.51 17.06
CA GLU A 22 -7.58 -2.78 16.39
C GLU A 22 -7.77 -3.00 14.88
N LEU A 23 -7.86 -1.90 14.14
CA LEU A 23 -7.92 -1.94 12.68
C LEU A 23 -6.52 -2.22 12.16
N SER A 24 -6.41 -3.06 11.13
CA SER A 24 -5.13 -3.24 10.46
C SER A 24 -4.80 -2.00 9.61
N LEU A 25 -3.52 -1.81 9.31
CA LEU A 25 -3.09 -0.74 8.39
C LEU A 25 -3.81 -0.85 7.04
N GLU A 26 -3.99 -2.06 6.54
CA GLU A 26 -4.70 -2.32 5.29
C GLU A 26 -6.17 -1.88 5.37
N ASP A 27 -6.86 -2.14 6.48
CA ASP A 27 -8.23 -1.64 6.69
C ASP A 27 -8.30 -0.11 6.69
N GLU A 28 -7.28 0.57 7.21
CA GLU A 28 -7.21 2.04 7.20
C GLU A 28 -6.97 2.59 5.79
N ILE A 29 -6.08 1.95 5.01
CA ILE A 29 -5.85 2.28 3.59
C ILE A 29 -7.14 2.11 2.79
N LEU A 30 -7.84 0.99 2.98
CA LEU A 30 -9.12 0.71 2.32
C LEU A 30 -10.15 1.79 2.63
N LYS A 31 -10.31 2.16 3.90
CA LYS A 31 -11.21 3.26 4.30
C LYS A 31 -10.87 4.56 3.62
N ILE A 32 -9.58 4.92 3.54
CA ILE A 32 -9.13 6.16 2.90
C ILE A 32 -9.43 6.18 1.40
N LEU A 33 -9.36 5.02 0.73
CA LEU A 33 -9.66 4.88 -0.70
C LEU A 33 -11.17 4.88 -0.97
N GLU A 34 -11.96 4.28 -0.09
CA GLU A 34 -13.43 4.24 -0.19
C GLU A 34 -14.09 5.57 0.19
N SER A 35 -13.59 6.27 1.19
CA SER A 35 -14.22 7.49 1.74
C SER A 35 -13.99 8.74 0.91
N SER A 36 -13.10 8.66 -0.06
CA SER A 36 -12.66 9.83 -0.80
C SER A 36 -13.44 10.03 -2.10
N GLU A 37 -14.07 11.18 -2.20
CA GLU A 37 -14.81 11.57 -3.40
C GLU A 37 -13.90 11.61 -4.64
N GLY A 38 -14.42 11.12 -5.77
CA GLY A 38 -13.75 11.18 -7.07
C GLY A 38 -12.61 10.17 -7.28
N LYS A 39 -12.25 9.36 -6.29
CA LYS A 39 -11.17 8.37 -6.45
C LYS A 39 -11.59 7.18 -7.31
N ASP A 40 -10.71 6.85 -8.25
CA ASP A 40 -10.85 5.76 -9.20
C ASP A 40 -10.18 4.49 -8.64
N TYR A 41 -10.88 3.82 -7.73
CA TYR A 41 -10.38 2.69 -6.96
C TYR A 41 -11.28 1.46 -7.15
N GLU A 42 -10.67 0.31 -7.48
CA GLU A 42 -11.31 -1.01 -7.46
C GLU A 42 -10.82 -1.85 -6.29
N ARG A 43 -9.49 -2.05 -6.18
CA ARG A 43 -8.86 -2.88 -5.14
C ARG A 43 -7.41 -2.47 -4.89
N VAL A 44 -6.92 -2.65 -3.67
CA VAL A 44 -5.49 -2.51 -3.33
C VAL A 44 -4.73 -3.72 -3.89
N ILE A 45 -3.54 -3.46 -4.44
CA ILE A 45 -2.66 -4.47 -5.03
C ILE A 45 -1.44 -4.70 -4.13
N ASP A 46 -0.82 -3.62 -3.67
CA ASP A 46 0.32 -3.64 -2.75
C ASP A 46 0.40 -2.31 -2.00
N TYR A 47 1.16 -2.28 -0.91
CA TYR A 47 1.60 -1.04 -0.30
C TYR A 47 3.00 -1.17 0.27
N ASP A 48 3.73 -0.06 0.33
CA ASP A 48 5.05 0.01 0.94
C ASP A 48 5.16 1.29 1.77
N ILE A 49 5.93 1.23 2.84
CA ILE A 49 6.22 2.38 3.69
C ILE A 49 7.60 2.91 3.29
N LYS A 50 7.66 4.18 2.88
CA LYS A 50 8.87 4.87 2.47
C LYS A 50 8.87 6.28 3.05
N ASP A 51 9.88 6.55 3.86
CA ASP A 51 9.98 7.78 4.64
C ASP A 51 8.68 8.01 5.43
N ASP A 52 8.05 9.18 5.27
CA ASP A 52 6.80 9.55 5.93
C ASP A 52 5.54 9.15 5.13
N TYR A 53 5.70 8.38 4.05
CA TYR A 53 4.64 8.03 3.13
C TYR A 53 4.37 6.52 3.10
N ILE A 54 3.10 6.19 2.97
CA ILE A 54 2.62 4.89 2.52
C ILE A 54 2.29 5.03 1.05
N VAL A 55 3.04 4.33 0.22
CA VAL A 55 2.84 4.26 -1.23
C VAL A 55 1.93 3.08 -1.50
N VAL A 56 0.73 3.35 -1.98
CA VAL A 56 -0.31 2.36 -2.24
C VAL A 56 -0.44 2.15 -3.74
N ILE A 57 -0.28 0.91 -4.19
CA ILE A 57 -0.57 0.53 -5.56
C ILE A 57 -1.97 -0.05 -5.59
N TYR A 58 -2.86 0.53 -6.41
CA TYR A 58 -4.24 0.09 -6.50
C TYR A 58 -4.71 0.03 -7.94
N LYS A 59 -5.67 -0.85 -8.20
CA LYS A 59 -6.28 -1.00 -9.52
C LYS A 59 -7.31 0.11 -9.73
N SER A 60 -7.21 0.79 -10.87
CA SER A 60 -8.24 1.72 -11.35
C SER A 60 -9.53 0.96 -11.67
N LYS A 61 -10.69 1.54 -11.32
CA LYS A 61 -12.02 1.01 -11.63
C LYS A 61 -12.49 1.44 -13.02
N LYS A 62 -12.03 2.58 -13.52
CA LYS A 62 -12.44 3.18 -14.79
C LYS A 62 -11.53 2.81 -15.95
N ASN A 63 -10.27 2.47 -15.67
CA ASN A 63 -9.22 2.27 -16.66
C ASN A 63 -8.48 0.96 -16.40
N GLU A 64 -7.96 0.36 -17.48
CA GLU A 64 -7.14 -0.85 -17.39
C GLU A 64 -5.69 -0.55 -16.97
N GLN A 65 -5.51 0.11 -15.81
CA GLN A 65 -4.21 0.55 -15.31
C GLN A 65 -4.04 0.37 -13.78
N LEU A 66 -2.80 0.41 -13.32
CA LEU A 66 -2.47 0.63 -11.92
C LEU A 66 -2.45 2.13 -11.63
N ASN A 67 -2.86 2.52 -10.43
CA ASN A 67 -2.71 3.86 -9.88
C ASN A 67 -1.78 3.80 -8.66
N ILE A 68 -1.12 4.92 -8.40
CA ILE A 68 -0.20 5.09 -7.27
C ILE A 68 -0.78 6.16 -6.35
N GLY A 69 -1.04 5.77 -5.11
CA GLY A 69 -1.54 6.64 -4.05
C GLY A 69 -0.46 6.92 -3.03
N PHE A 70 -0.45 8.13 -2.49
CA PHE A 70 0.43 8.53 -1.41
C PHE A 70 -0.41 8.92 -0.21
N ILE A 71 -0.20 8.23 0.90
CA ILE A 71 -0.81 8.52 2.19
C ILE A 71 0.30 8.96 3.12
N LYS A 72 0.19 10.14 3.73
CA LYS A 72 1.18 10.65 4.68
C LYS A 72 0.79 10.31 6.10
N LEU A 73 1.77 9.87 6.88
CA LEU A 73 1.64 9.70 8.32
C LEU A 73 1.94 11.04 9.01
N ASN A 74 0.91 11.72 9.51
CA ASN A 74 1.07 12.95 10.29
C ASN A 74 0.44 12.76 11.67
N ASP A 75 1.21 12.94 12.74
CA ASP A 75 0.74 12.85 14.14
C ASP A 75 -0.03 11.56 14.47
N GLY A 76 0.43 10.43 13.93
CA GLY A 76 -0.23 9.13 14.11
C GLY A 76 -1.52 8.96 13.30
N LYS A 77 -1.84 9.87 12.37
CA LYS A 77 -2.99 9.78 11.47
C LYS A 77 -2.54 9.63 10.03
N LEU A 78 -3.23 8.75 9.32
CA LEU A 78 -3.06 8.53 7.89
C LEU A 78 -3.94 9.50 7.10
N ASN A 79 -3.31 10.36 6.29
CA ASN A 79 -4.01 11.32 5.45
C ASN A 79 -3.69 11.06 3.98
N TRP A 80 -4.71 11.05 3.13
CA TRP A 80 -4.50 10.99 1.69
C TRP A 80 -3.89 12.29 1.19
N GLU A 81 -2.75 12.19 0.50
CA GLU A 81 -2.10 13.34 -0.13
C GLU A 81 -2.50 13.44 -1.60
N ILE A 82 -2.15 12.42 -2.40
CA ILE A 82 -2.35 12.44 -3.85
C ILE A 82 -2.51 11.04 -4.43
N GLY A 83 -3.25 10.95 -5.54
CA GLY A 83 -3.31 9.77 -6.40
C GLY A 83 -2.90 10.15 -7.81
N ILE A 84 -2.07 9.32 -8.42
CA ILE A 84 -1.49 9.54 -9.74
C ILE A 84 -1.73 8.30 -10.60
N GLY A 85 -2.03 8.51 -11.88
CA GLY A 85 -2.14 7.43 -12.85
C GLY A 85 -0.80 6.71 -13.03
N GLY A 86 -0.83 5.39 -13.03
CA GLY A 86 0.32 4.54 -13.27
C GLY A 86 0.30 3.87 -14.65
N PRO A 87 1.09 2.80 -14.83
CA PRO A 87 1.14 2.08 -16.09
C PRO A 87 -0.17 1.33 -16.38
N GLU A 88 -0.52 1.26 -17.66
CA GLU A 88 -1.55 0.34 -18.14
C GLU A 88 -1.16 -1.12 -17.87
N LEU A 89 -2.15 -1.97 -17.59
CA LEU A 89 -1.94 -3.42 -17.42
C LEU A 89 -1.47 -4.09 -18.73
N SER A 90 -1.72 -3.45 -19.88
CA SER A 90 -1.21 -3.86 -21.20
C SER A 90 0.31 -3.64 -21.35
N GLY A 91 0.91 -2.85 -20.45
CA GLY A 91 2.33 -2.54 -20.41
C GLY A 91 2.62 -1.04 -20.57
N GLY A 92 3.59 -0.57 -19.80
CA GLY A 92 4.00 0.83 -19.72
C GLY A 92 4.82 1.10 -18.47
N ASP A 93 5.14 2.37 -18.25
CA ASP A 93 5.87 2.84 -17.08
C ASP A 93 5.25 4.14 -16.55
N SER A 94 5.49 4.39 -15.26
CA SER A 94 5.18 5.66 -14.62
C SER A 94 6.31 6.03 -13.67
N PHE A 95 6.92 7.18 -13.91
CA PHE A 95 8.05 7.72 -13.14
C PHE A 95 7.61 8.98 -12.40
N ILE A 96 7.13 8.77 -11.17
CA ILE A 96 6.63 9.83 -10.30
C ILE A 96 7.82 10.45 -9.57
N SER A 97 7.82 11.78 -9.41
CA SER A 97 8.87 12.51 -8.69
C SER A 97 8.40 13.27 -7.46
N ASP A 98 7.09 13.32 -7.21
CA ASP A 98 6.46 14.06 -6.11
C ASP A 98 5.25 13.27 -5.61
N PRO A 99 5.10 13.01 -4.30
CA PRO A 99 5.98 13.43 -3.19
C PRO A 99 7.26 12.60 -3.02
N LEU A 100 7.36 11.47 -3.71
CA LEU A 100 8.50 10.58 -3.67
C LEU A 100 8.83 10.10 -5.08
N TYR A 101 10.11 9.82 -5.33
CA TYR A 101 10.53 9.19 -6.58
C TYR A 101 10.14 7.71 -6.58
N VAL A 102 9.03 7.41 -7.26
CA VAL A 102 8.47 6.06 -7.39
C VAL A 102 8.36 5.70 -8.86
N ASN A 103 8.93 4.56 -9.23
CA ASN A 103 8.90 4.06 -10.60
C ASN A 103 8.12 2.75 -10.60
N VAL A 104 7.04 2.67 -11.37
CA VAL A 104 6.23 1.47 -11.54
C VAL A 104 6.25 1.07 -13.01
N MET A 105 6.64 -0.17 -13.30
CA MET A 105 6.86 -0.66 -14.66
C MET A 105 6.11 -1.99 -14.89
N ILE A 106 5.36 -2.05 -15.98
CA ILE A 106 4.79 -3.28 -16.52
C ILE A 106 5.42 -3.49 -17.90
N PRO A 107 6.33 -4.47 -18.06
CA PRO A 107 6.95 -4.72 -19.35
C PRO A 107 5.92 -5.08 -20.43
N LYS A 108 6.04 -4.46 -21.61
CA LYS A 108 5.22 -4.80 -22.78
C LYS A 108 5.60 -6.15 -23.39
N GLU A 109 6.85 -6.55 -23.22
CA GLU A 109 7.37 -7.82 -23.73
C GLU A 109 7.17 -8.94 -22.72
N SER A 110 6.83 -10.13 -23.22
CA SER A 110 6.77 -11.33 -22.39
C SER A 110 8.16 -11.86 -22.03
N GLY A 111 8.23 -12.60 -20.93
CA GLY A 111 9.44 -13.30 -20.50
C GLY A 111 10.47 -12.43 -19.77
N VAL A 112 10.15 -11.19 -19.42
CA VAL A 112 10.98 -10.38 -18.52
C VAL A 112 10.95 -11.00 -17.12
N LYS A 113 12.15 -11.33 -16.61
CA LYS A 113 12.36 -11.88 -15.25
C LYS A 113 12.78 -10.80 -14.26
N HIS A 114 13.54 -9.81 -14.72
CA HIS A 114 14.04 -8.75 -13.86
C HIS A 114 13.98 -7.40 -14.58
N VAL A 115 13.78 -6.36 -13.78
CA VAL A 115 13.91 -4.96 -14.21
C VAL A 115 14.97 -4.31 -13.34
N LYS A 116 15.86 -3.53 -13.95
CA LYS A 116 16.77 -2.65 -13.23
C LYS A 116 16.43 -1.19 -13.50
N VAL A 117 16.63 -0.34 -12.49
CA VAL A 117 16.54 1.11 -12.61
C VAL A 117 17.83 1.70 -12.05
N PHE A 118 18.55 2.47 -12.86
CA PHE A 118 19.92 2.93 -12.54
C PHE A 118 20.87 1.78 -12.15
N GLY A 119 20.73 0.61 -12.78
CA GLY A 119 21.57 -0.57 -12.53
C GLY A 119 21.17 -1.41 -11.31
N GLU A 120 20.25 -0.92 -10.48
CA GLU A 120 19.74 -1.62 -9.29
C GLU A 120 18.46 -2.39 -9.59
N TYR A 121 18.30 -3.59 -9.01
CA TYR A 121 17.12 -4.42 -9.24
C TYR A 121 15.86 -3.82 -8.61
N ALA A 122 14.84 -3.62 -9.44
CA ALA A 122 13.49 -3.27 -8.97
C ALA A 122 12.81 -4.48 -8.31
N ARG A 123 11.99 -4.22 -7.30
CA ARG A 123 11.20 -5.25 -6.61
C ARG A 123 10.07 -5.69 -7.53
N GLN A 124 9.96 -6.99 -7.78
CA GLN A 124 8.83 -7.57 -8.49
C GLN A 124 7.65 -7.76 -7.54
N VAL A 125 6.45 -7.45 -8.02
CA VAL A 125 5.19 -7.72 -7.33
C VAL A 125 4.30 -8.56 -8.23
N MET A 126 3.97 -9.75 -7.76
CA MET A 126 3.07 -10.69 -8.44
C MET A 126 1.79 -10.82 -7.62
N TYR A 127 0.76 -10.06 -7.99
CA TYR A 127 -0.52 -10.09 -7.29
C TYR A 127 -1.45 -11.17 -7.89
N SER A 128 -1.47 -11.27 -9.23
CA SER A 128 -2.23 -12.29 -9.96
C SER A 128 -1.54 -12.61 -11.28
N ASN A 129 -2.11 -13.55 -12.05
CA ASN A 129 -1.66 -13.83 -13.41
C ASN A 129 -1.79 -12.61 -14.35
N GLU A 130 -2.67 -11.67 -14.00
CA GLU A 130 -2.95 -10.46 -14.79
C GLU A 130 -2.16 -9.25 -14.29
N ILE A 131 -1.80 -9.22 -13.01
CA ILE A 131 -1.12 -8.08 -12.39
C ILE A 131 0.25 -8.53 -11.87
N ASN A 132 1.26 -8.27 -12.71
CA ASN A 132 2.66 -8.48 -12.43
C ASN A 132 3.43 -7.22 -12.86
N TYR A 133 4.12 -6.58 -11.91
CA TYR A 133 4.82 -5.33 -12.16
C TYR A 133 6.12 -5.24 -11.35
N TRP A 134 6.94 -4.26 -11.69
CA TRP A 134 8.15 -3.93 -10.96
C TRP A 134 8.03 -2.53 -10.37
N ILE A 135 8.54 -2.36 -9.15
CA ILE A 135 8.57 -1.08 -8.45
C ILE A 135 9.98 -0.79 -7.95
N SER A 136 10.41 0.46 -8.09
CA SER A 136 11.65 0.95 -7.48
C SER A 136 11.43 2.33 -6.87
N TYR A 137 12.22 2.61 -5.85
CA TYR A 137 12.30 3.90 -5.19
C TYR A 137 13.70 4.46 -5.45
N THR A 138 13.75 5.65 -6.02
CA THR A 138 15.00 6.28 -6.43
C THR A 138 15.16 7.65 -5.77
N ASN A 139 16.24 8.38 -6.08
CA ASN A 139 16.45 9.75 -5.63
C ASN A 139 16.29 10.79 -6.76
N LYS A 140 15.99 10.30 -7.97
CA LYS A 140 15.71 11.09 -9.17
C LYS A 140 14.82 10.27 -10.11
N SER A 141 14.11 10.95 -11.00
CA SER A 141 13.27 10.30 -12.00
C SER A 141 14.16 9.69 -13.10
N PRO A 142 14.00 8.40 -13.45
CA PRO A 142 14.70 7.78 -14.56
C PRO A 142 14.17 8.25 -15.92
N ASN A 143 14.99 8.09 -16.95
CA ASN A 143 14.52 8.05 -18.34
C ASN A 143 14.62 6.62 -18.88
N SER A 144 14.23 6.41 -20.14
CA SER A 144 14.22 5.07 -20.76
C SER A 144 15.59 4.39 -20.82
N LEU A 145 16.71 5.12 -20.84
CA LEU A 145 18.05 4.55 -20.84
C LEU A 145 18.48 4.07 -19.45
N ASP A 146 17.82 4.55 -18.40
CA ASP A 146 18.11 4.15 -17.02
C ASP A 146 17.36 2.88 -16.61
N VAL A 147 16.49 2.34 -17.49
CA VAL A 147 15.66 1.16 -17.22
C VAL A 147 16.08 0.00 -18.12
N GLU A 148 16.43 -1.13 -17.51
CA GLU A 148 16.85 -2.34 -18.22
C GLU A 148 15.86 -3.48 -17.95
N TYR A 149 15.38 -4.12 -19.02
CA TYR A 149 14.50 -5.30 -18.96
C TYR A 149 15.32 -6.56 -19.28
N ILE A 150 15.35 -7.52 -18.35
CA ILE A 150 16.20 -8.72 -18.42
C ILE A 150 15.31 -9.98 -18.49
N LYS A 151 15.58 -10.85 -19.47
CA LYS A 151 14.86 -12.12 -19.73
C LYS A 151 15.53 -13.33 -19.08
#